data_AF-A0A933W1N1-F1
#
_entry.id   AF-A0A933W1N1-F1
#
_cell.length_a   1.000
_cell.length_b   1.000
_cell.length_c   1.000
_cell.angle_alpha   90.00
_cell.angle_beta   90.00
_cell.angle_gamma   90.00
#
_symmetry.space_group_name_H-M   'P 1'
#
loop_
_entity.id
_entity.type
_entity.pdbx_description
1 polymer ?
#
loop_
_entity_poly.entity_id
_entity_poly.type
_entity_poly.pdbx_seq_one_letter_code
_entity_poly.pdbx_strand_id
1 'polypeptide(L)'
;MRFRLPTHLSPEEARARLDLIYREEHHRVAEGLALLALIDSRRDFRAAGYSCMKTYCEQHLRMTPDRASKRLQAARTAARFTTIFDYLSDGRLTLGAVVALAPHLKVENSEELLAAAANKSCAEIAQLVAARMRPVVQKSECETPPVKETSPSHATWHVSGQESAGPEALAFIAFAQESAAPLPPKKRGVISLGAPGEHEVRLTLTQQERDSLRRVQDLLSNIDWAQDPAAIYAKAIELLEERLLRDKLGAKKSEQTEETVGNGRRIPKAVRHAVWQRDGGCCSFVSADGHRCGERRWLQFDHRTPVALGGESTLANVRLLCRAHNLFEAERVLGEDRVARARERAERERARHSEAKAREAARAVAREEKARAAEEKARLAAERAAIQERDADLLSALKSLQFTPEQSARAAEATKDLADGPLEPRVRAALKVLTARLATKQDFSKPQAKPASAAA
;
A
#
# COMPACT_ATOMS: atom_id res chain seq x y z
N MET A 1 12.94 18.61 -44.34
CA MET A 1 14.22 18.11 -44.84
C MET A 1 14.07 16.63 -45.19
N ARG A 2 14.47 16.20 -46.40
CA ARG A 2 14.56 14.77 -46.73
C ARG A 2 15.97 14.30 -46.38
N PHE A 3 16.10 13.45 -45.36
CA PHE A 3 17.37 12.82 -45.03
C PHE A 3 17.70 11.75 -46.10
N ARG A 4 18.93 11.77 -46.63
CA ARG A 4 19.46 10.74 -47.54
C ARG A 4 20.64 10.04 -46.85
N LEU A 5 20.82 8.76 -47.15
CA LEU A 5 21.96 7.99 -46.65
C LEU A 5 23.28 8.59 -47.18
N PRO A 6 24.25 8.92 -46.32
CA PRO A 6 25.50 9.54 -46.74
C PRO A 6 26.48 8.50 -47.28
N THR A 7 26.23 7.98 -48.48
CA THR A 7 27.03 6.94 -49.14
C THR A 7 28.43 7.40 -49.58
N HIS A 8 28.75 8.68 -49.42
CA HIS A 8 30.03 9.28 -49.78
C HIS A 8 31.06 9.26 -48.63
N LEU A 9 30.65 8.88 -47.41
CA LEU A 9 31.54 8.86 -46.24
C LEU A 9 32.33 7.55 -46.19
N SER A 10 33.62 7.65 -45.86
CA SER A 10 34.43 6.48 -45.52
C SER A 10 33.97 5.84 -44.18
N PRO A 11 34.31 4.57 -43.89
CA PRO A 11 33.95 3.93 -42.62
C PRO A 11 34.48 4.63 -41.37
N GLU A 12 35.63 5.30 -41.45
CA GLU A 12 36.21 6.05 -40.32
C GLU A 12 35.47 7.37 -40.10
N GLU A 13 35.22 8.13 -41.16
CA GLU A 13 34.44 9.38 -41.09
C GLU A 13 33.01 9.13 -40.64
N ALA A 14 32.38 8.03 -41.09
CA ALA A 14 31.04 7.64 -40.67
C ALA A 14 30.97 7.37 -39.16
N ARG A 15 31.96 6.66 -38.60
CA ARG A 15 32.06 6.39 -37.15
C ARG A 15 32.32 7.66 -36.35
N ALA A 16 33.30 8.47 -36.74
CA ALA A 16 33.62 9.72 -36.06
C ALA A 16 32.43 10.70 -36.07
N ARG A 17 31.70 10.78 -37.20
CA ARG A 17 30.50 11.62 -37.31
C ARG A 17 29.35 11.09 -36.45
N LEU A 18 29.17 9.77 -36.38
CA LEU A 18 28.18 9.16 -35.50
C LEU A 18 28.49 9.46 -34.03
N ASP A 19 29.76 9.35 -33.60
CA ASP A 19 30.18 9.64 -32.22
C ASP A 19 29.96 11.11 -31.83
N LEU A 20 30.13 12.04 -32.77
CA LEU A 20 29.84 13.46 -32.55
C LEU A 20 28.34 13.69 -32.37
N ILE A 21 27.52 13.18 -33.30
CA ILE A 21 26.06 13.31 -33.25
C ILE A 21 25.52 12.66 -31.97
N TYR A 22 26.05 11.51 -31.59
CA TYR A 22 25.64 10.81 -30.37
C TYR A 22 25.92 11.64 -29.11
N ARG A 23 27.07 12.31 -29.03
CA ARG A 23 27.36 13.25 -27.95
C ARG A 23 26.43 14.47 -27.96
N GLU A 24 26.15 15.03 -29.13
CA GLU A 24 25.18 16.12 -29.26
C GLU A 24 23.78 15.70 -28.82
N GLU A 25 23.33 14.49 -29.16
CA GLU A 25 22.04 13.94 -28.73
C GLU A 25 21.96 13.84 -27.20
N HIS A 26 23.00 13.32 -26.56
CA HIS A 26 23.09 13.22 -25.10
C HIS A 26 23.05 14.58 -24.42
N HIS A 27 23.81 15.54 -24.94
CA HIS A 27 23.78 16.93 -24.47
C HIS A 27 22.37 17.53 -24.56
N ARG A 28 21.68 17.35 -25.70
CA ARG A 28 20.29 17.82 -25.88
C ARG A 28 19.29 17.12 -24.96
N VAL A 29 19.52 15.84 -24.65
CA VAL A 29 18.71 15.12 -23.67
C VAL A 29 18.91 15.71 -22.28
N ALA A 30 20.15 15.98 -21.86
CA ALA A 30 20.46 16.60 -20.57
C ALA A 30 19.82 17.99 -20.44
N GLU A 31 19.97 18.84 -21.47
CA GLU A 31 19.35 20.16 -21.57
C GLU A 31 17.82 20.06 -21.45
N GLY A 32 17.19 19.16 -22.22
CA GLY A 32 15.76 18.93 -22.17
C GLY A 32 15.27 18.46 -20.79
N LEU A 33 16.03 17.61 -20.10
CA LEU A 33 15.70 17.18 -18.73
C LEU A 33 15.82 18.32 -17.72
N ALA A 34 16.82 19.20 -17.86
CA ALA A 34 16.97 20.37 -17.01
C ALA A 34 15.77 21.32 -17.14
N LEU A 35 15.30 21.57 -18.37
CA LEU A 35 14.10 22.37 -18.62
C LEU A 35 12.84 21.70 -18.05
N LEU A 36 12.69 20.37 -18.21
CA LEU A 36 11.58 19.64 -17.62
C LEU A 36 11.58 19.74 -16.08
N ALA A 37 12.75 19.66 -15.46
CA ALA A 37 12.91 19.83 -14.02
C ALA A 37 12.54 21.25 -13.56
N LEU A 38 12.97 22.26 -14.29
CA LEU A 38 12.65 23.66 -14.00
C LEU A 38 11.13 23.89 -14.08
N ILE A 39 10.48 23.47 -15.16
CA ILE A 39 9.03 23.59 -15.34
C ILE A 39 8.27 22.81 -14.26
N ASP A 40 8.73 21.63 -13.86
CA ASP A 40 8.08 20.81 -12.81
C ASP A 40 8.21 21.47 -11.42
N SER A 41 9.37 22.04 -11.10
CA SER A 41 9.62 22.72 -9.82
C SER A 41 8.83 24.02 -9.67
N ARG A 42 8.79 24.85 -10.72
CA ARG A 42 7.98 26.08 -10.78
C ARG A 42 6.49 25.81 -10.98
N ARG A 43 6.16 24.65 -11.54
CA ARG A 43 4.80 24.20 -11.86
C ARG A 43 4.14 25.03 -12.96
N ASP A 44 4.94 25.52 -13.90
CA ASP A 44 4.49 26.38 -15.01
C ASP A 44 3.45 25.68 -15.91
N PHE A 45 3.45 24.34 -15.92
CA PHE A 45 2.43 23.54 -16.61
C PHE A 45 1.00 23.85 -16.16
N ARG A 46 0.78 24.40 -14.95
CA ARG A 46 -0.54 24.83 -14.47
C ARG A 46 -1.02 26.07 -15.22
N ALA A 47 -0.15 27.04 -15.46
CA ALA A 47 -0.47 28.23 -16.24
C ALA A 47 -0.77 27.85 -17.71
N ALA A 48 -0.06 26.84 -18.24
CA ALA A 48 -0.32 26.26 -19.56
C ALA A 48 -1.61 25.41 -19.63
N GLY A 49 -2.33 25.23 -18.51
CA GLY A 49 -3.63 24.56 -18.48
C GLY A 49 -3.59 23.06 -18.20
N TYR A 50 -2.48 22.49 -17.74
CA TYR A 50 -2.37 21.06 -17.46
C TYR A 50 -2.46 20.74 -15.97
N SER A 51 -3.13 19.63 -15.62
CA SER A 51 -3.32 19.22 -14.23
C SER A 51 -2.02 18.74 -13.57
N CYS A 52 -1.08 18.21 -14.35
CA CYS A 52 0.23 17.78 -13.89
C CYS A 52 1.28 17.80 -15.01
N MET A 53 2.55 17.70 -14.63
CA MET A 53 3.66 17.66 -15.58
C MET A 53 3.60 16.44 -16.54
N LYS A 54 3.08 15.30 -16.08
CA LYS A 54 2.92 14.12 -16.94
C LYS A 54 1.95 14.39 -18.09
N THR A 55 0.78 14.97 -17.78
CA THR A 55 -0.21 15.35 -18.81
C THR A 55 0.34 16.41 -19.77
N TYR A 56 1.16 17.33 -19.28
CA TYR A 56 1.87 18.30 -20.13
C TYR A 56 2.78 17.58 -21.13
N CYS A 57 3.63 16.66 -20.67
CA CYS A 57 4.52 15.91 -21.56
C CYS A 57 3.76 15.04 -22.58
N GLU A 58 2.66 14.41 -22.19
CA GLU A 58 1.88 13.52 -23.06
C GLU A 58 1.05 14.29 -24.09
N GLN A 59 0.39 15.38 -23.68
CA GLN A 59 -0.55 16.10 -24.54
C GLN A 59 0.09 17.27 -25.28
N HIS A 60 0.97 18.04 -24.64
CA HIS A 60 1.67 19.17 -25.27
C HIS A 60 2.87 18.69 -26.08
N LEU A 61 3.79 17.97 -25.43
CA LEU A 61 5.03 17.48 -26.07
C LEU A 61 4.83 16.17 -26.85
N ARG A 62 3.61 15.62 -26.88
CA ARG A 62 3.24 14.39 -27.61
C ARG A 62 4.13 13.19 -27.29
N MET A 63 4.60 13.10 -26.05
CA MET A 63 5.38 11.94 -25.60
C MET A 63 4.48 10.75 -25.29
N THR A 64 4.99 9.53 -25.52
CA THR A 64 4.33 8.33 -25.02
C THR A 64 4.36 8.30 -23.48
N PRO A 65 3.40 7.63 -22.82
CA PRO A 65 3.34 7.60 -21.36
C PRO A 65 4.60 7.06 -20.68
N ASP A 66 5.25 6.06 -21.29
CA ASP A 66 6.52 5.49 -20.82
C ASP A 66 7.66 6.51 -20.93
N ARG A 67 7.81 7.17 -22.09
CA ARG A 67 8.82 8.19 -22.33
C ARG A 67 8.68 9.38 -21.39
N ALA A 68 7.44 9.85 -21.19
CA ALA A 68 7.13 10.93 -20.26
C ALA A 68 7.48 10.55 -18.82
N SER A 69 7.14 9.33 -18.39
CA SER A 69 7.39 8.86 -17.02
C SER A 69 8.90 8.72 -16.74
N LYS A 70 9.66 8.09 -17.64
CA LYS A 70 11.12 7.93 -17.51
C LYS A 70 11.84 9.28 -17.49
N ARG A 71 11.48 10.19 -18.39
CA ARG A 71 12.08 11.53 -18.43
C ARG A 71 11.75 12.35 -17.20
N LEU A 72 10.50 12.32 -16.74
CA LEU A 72 10.12 13.07 -15.54
C LEU A 72 10.80 12.51 -14.29
N GLN A 73 10.96 11.19 -14.19
CA GLN A 73 11.74 10.57 -13.12
C GLN A 73 13.21 11.01 -13.19
N ALA A 74 13.85 10.91 -14.37
CA ALA A 74 15.24 11.32 -14.53
C ALA A 74 15.45 12.81 -14.25
N ALA A 75 14.57 13.69 -14.75
CA ALA A 75 14.62 15.13 -14.52
C ALA A 75 14.53 15.46 -13.02
N ARG A 76 13.61 14.83 -12.30
CA ARG A 76 13.45 15.02 -10.84
C ARG A 76 14.65 14.49 -10.05
N THR A 77 15.21 13.36 -10.47
CA THR A 77 16.42 12.81 -9.83
C THR A 77 17.61 13.71 -10.09
N ALA A 78 17.81 14.19 -11.32
CA ALA A 78 18.89 15.10 -11.67
C ALA A 78 18.73 16.49 -11.03
N ALA A 79 17.50 16.96 -10.80
CA ALA A 79 17.25 18.18 -10.02
C ALA A 79 17.69 18.05 -8.55
N ARG A 80 17.64 16.83 -7.99
CA ARG A 80 18.12 16.55 -6.62
C ARG A 80 19.62 16.34 -6.57
N PHE A 81 20.20 15.75 -7.63
CA PHE A 81 21.63 15.46 -7.76
C PHE A 81 22.14 16.06 -9.07
N THR A 82 22.57 17.32 -9.03
CA THR A 82 22.84 18.12 -10.23
C THR A 82 23.98 17.57 -11.08
N THR A 83 24.93 16.84 -10.49
CA THR A 83 26.01 16.13 -11.20
C THR A 83 25.51 15.14 -12.25
N ILE A 84 24.26 14.66 -12.14
CA ILE A 84 23.66 13.78 -13.14
C ILE A 84 23.54 14.48 -14.50
N PHE A 85 23.32 15.80 -14.55
CA PHE A 85 23.24 16.52 -15.82
C PHE A 85 24.57 16.48 -16.57
N ASP A 86 25.69 16.60 -15.87
CA ASP A 86 27.03 16.54 -16.47
C ASP A 86 27.33 15.13 -17.00
N TYR A 87 27.01 14.09 -16.21
CA TYR A 87 27.20 12.70 -16.62
C TYR A 87 26.31 12.30 -17.81
N LEU A 88 25.10 12.87 -17.90
CA LEU A 88 24.23 12.70 -19.07
C LEU A 88 24.77 13.47 -20.27
N SER A 89 25.22 14.71 -20.09
CA SER A 89 25.77 15.55 -21.17
C SER A 89 27.02 14.92 -21.79
N ASP A 90 27.88 14.34 -20.96
CA ASP A 90 29.10 13.66 -21.40
C ASP A 90 28.85 12.26 -22.00
N GLY A 91 27.61 11.74 -21.89
CA GLY A 91 27.26 10.38 -22.33
C GLY A 91 27.75 9.26 -21.41
N ARG A 92 28.28 9.59 -20.21
CA ARG A 92 28.73 8.61 -19.21
C ARG A 92 27.57 7.84 -18.59
N LEU A 93 26.38 8.44 -18.55
CA LEU A 93 25.14 7.81 -18.12
C LEU A 93 24.10 7.95 -19.23
N THR A 94 23.23 6.94 -19.32
CA THR A 94 22.05 6.99 -20.19
C THR A 94 20.78 7.32 -19.39
N LEU A 95 19.72 7.74 -20.08
CA LEU A 95 18.41 7.97 -19.43
C LEU A 95 17.92 6.73 -18.65
N GLY A 96 18.14 5.53 -19.20
CA GLY A 96 17.79 4.27 -18.54
C GLY A 96 18.60 4.02 -17.26
N ALA A 97 19.90 4.30 -17.30
CA ALA A 97 20.79 4.21 -16.15
C ALA A 97 20.31 5.10 -14.99
N VAL A 98 19.96 6.37 -15.26
CA VAL A 98 19.45 7.29 -14.24
C VAL A 98 18.15 6.79 -13.63
N VAL A 99 17.23 6.26 -14.44
CA VAL A 99 15.96 5.70 -13.96
C VAL A 99 16.20 4.48 -13.06
N ALA A 100 17.15 3.61 -13.41
CA ALA A 100 17.52 2.45 -12.61
C ALA A 100 18.19 2.84 -11.28
N LEU A 101 19.03 3.87 -11.28
CA LEU A 101 19.72 4.36 -10.08
C LEU A 101 18.81 5.17 -9.14
N ALA A 102 17.77 5.84 -9.67
CA ALA A 102 16.91 6.76 -8.92
C ALA A 102 16.38 6.25 -7.56
N PRO A 103 15.94 4.98 -7.40
CA PRO A 103 15.47 4.46 -6.11
C PRO A 103 16.57 4.29 -5.06
N HIS A 104 17.85 4.23 -5.47
CA HIS A 104 18.99 3.89 -4.64
C HIS A 104 19.90 5.09 -4.33
N LEU A 105 19.68 6.21 -5.00
CA LEU A 105 20.43 7.46 -4.78
C LEU A 105 19.95 8.17 -3.50
N LYS A 106 20.88 8.33 -2.57
CA LYS A 106 20.79 9.11 -1.34
C LYS A 106 21.86 10.21 -1.36
N VAL A 107 21.77 11.17 -0.46
CA VAL A 107 22.74 12.28 -0.40
C VAL A 107 24.15 11.75 -0.12
N GLU A 108 24.25 10.73 0.73
CA GLU A 108 25.51 10.19 1.23
C GLU A 108 26.24 9.29 0.21
N ASN A 109 25.52 8.61 -0.68
CA ASN A 109 26.10 7.63 -1.61
C ASN A 109 26.10 8.10 -3.08
N SER A 110 25.66 9.34 -3.33
CA SER A 110 25.38 9.83 -4.69
C SER A 110 26.62 9.87 -5.58
N GLU A 111 27.68 10.55 -5.16
CA GLU A 111 28.91 10.69 -5.96
C GLU A 111 29.57 9.34 -6.26
N GLU A 112 29.72 8.50 -5.24
CA GLU A 112 30.34 7.18 -5.37
C GLU A 112 29.54 6.25 -6.29
N LEU A 113 28.21 6.25 -6.16
CA LEU A 113 27.33 5.40 -6.98
C LEU A 113 27.27 5.88 -8.44
N LEU A 114 27.26 7.19 -8.67
CA LEU A 114 27.28 7.77 -10.02
C LEU A 114 28.61 7.52 -10.73
N ALA A 115 29.74 7.69 -10.03
CA ALA A 115 31.06 7.37 -10.55
C ALA A 115 31.17 5.88 -10.90
N ALA A 116 30.70 5.00 -10.01
CA ALA A 116 30.75 3.56 -10.22
C ALA A 116 29.80 3.06 -11.33
N ALA A 117 28.73 3.79 -11.62
CA ALA A 117 27.77 3.50 -12.68
C ALA A 117 28.15 4.08 -14.06
N ALA A 118 29.18 4.94 -14.12
CA ALA A 118 29.63 5.54 -15.36
C ALA A 118 30.04 4.47 -16.39
N ASN A 119 29.60 4.65 -17.64
CA ASN A 119 29.85 3.78 -18.79
C ASN A 119 29.38 2.32 -18.63
N LYS A 120 28.49 2.04 -17.67
CA LYS A 120 27.88 0.71 -17.48
C LYS A 120 26.52 0.59 -18.15
N SER A 121 26.22 -0.60 -18.62
CA SER A 121 24.90 -0.98 -19.12
C SER A 121 23.87 -1.03 -17.98
N CYS A 122 22.58 -0.97 -18.32
CA CYS A 122 21.50 -1.11 -17.34
C CYS A 122 21.59 -2.42 -16.53
N ALA A 123 22.05 -3.52 -17.16
CA ALA A 123 22.21 -4.82 -16.50
C ALA A 123 23.36 -4.81 -15.48
N GLU A 124 24.50 -4.23 -15.86
CA GLU A 124 25.65 -4.07 -14.96
C GLU A 124 25.34 -3.10 -13.81
N ILE A 125 24.55 -2.05 -14.06
CA ILE A 125 24.07 -1.15 -13.02
C ILE A 125 23.16 -1.90 -12.04
N ALA A 126 22.25 -2.74 -12.54
CA ALA A 126 21.41 -3.56 -11.68
C ALA A 126 22.23 -4.50 -10.79
N GLN A 127 23.28 -5.13 -11.35
CA GLN A 127 24.21 -5.97 -10.59
C GLN A 127 25.00 -5.17 -9.55
N LEU A 128 25.50 -3.98 -9.91
CA LEU A 128 26.22 -3.09 -9.01
C LEU A 128 25.35 -2.69 -7.81
N VAL A 129 24.12 -2.28 -8.08
CA VAL A 129 23.14 -1.94 -7.05
C VAL A 129 22.85 -3.15 -6.17
N ALA A 130 22.64 -4.33 -6.75
CA ALA A 130 22.38 -5.56 -6.00
C ALA A 130 23.56 -5.94 -5.09
N ALA A 131 24.81 -5.80 -5.58
CA ALA A 131 26.01 -6.10 -4.81
C ALA A 131 26.19 -5.16 -3.61
N ARG A 132 25.91 -3.86 -3.78
CA ARG A 132 26.08 -2.85 -2.72
C ARG A 132 24.94 -2.79 -1.71
N MET A 133 23.74 -3.18 -2.11
CA MET A 133 22.54 -3.12 -1.27
C MET A 133 22.26 -4.43 -0.53
N ARG A 134 23.11 -5.46 -0.68
CA ARG A 134 23.01 -6.69 0.12
C ARG A 134 23.35 -6.37 1.58
N PRO A 135 22.49 -6.67 2.57
CA PRO A 135 22.88 -6.56 3.97
C PRO A 135 24.08 -7.49 4.20
N VAL A 136 25.16 -6.96 4.77
CA VAL A 136 26.33 -7.74 5.16
C VAL A 136 25.89 -8.67 6.29
N VAL A 137 25.49 -9.89 5.94
CA VAL A 137 25.50 -11.01 6.88
C VAL A 137 26.97 -11.33 7.09
N GLN A 138 27.51 -10.97 8.25
CA GLN A 138 28.86 -11.36 8.64
C GLN A 138 28.91 -12.88 8.67
N LYS A 139 29.52 -13.48 7.64
CA LYS A 139 29.85 -14.91 7.65
C LYS A 139 31.20 -15.04 8.33
N SER A 140 31.17 -15.52 9.56
CA SER A 140 32.28 -16.16 10.25
C SER A 140 32.87 -17.29 9.40
N GLU A 141 34.20 -17.29 9.33
CA GLU A 141 35.04 -18.17 8.52
C GLU A 141 34.87 -19.65 8.86
N CYS A 142 34.98 -20.50 7.83
CA CYS A 142 35.46 -21.87 7.97
C CYS A 142 36.20 -22.26 6.66
N GLU A 143 37.52 -22.39 6.80
CA GLU A 143 38.50 -23.07 5.93
C GLU A 143 38.00 -24.48 5.50
N THR A 144 38.21 -25.07 4.32
CA THR A 144 39.34 -25.27 3.37
C THR A 144 38.81 -26.23 2.24
N PRO A 145 39.58 -26.79 1.25
CA PRO A 145 40.75 -26.37 0.45
C PRO A 145 40.50 -26.52 -1.10
N PRO A 146 41.50 -26.34 -2.00
CA PRO A 146 41.29 -25.94 -3.41
C PRO A 146 41.40 -27.08 -4.45
N VAL A 147 40.77 -26.92 -5.62
CA VAL A 147 41.07 -27.74 -6.81
C VAL A 147 41.11 -26.90 -8.10
N LYS A 148 42.35 -26.66 -8.52
CA LYS A 148 42.97 -26.56 -9.86
C LYS A 148 42.18 -26.10 -11.10
N GLU A 149 42.74 -25.07 -11.72
CA GLU A 149 42.59 -24.64 -13.12
C GLU A 149 42.95 -25.76 -14.12
N THR A 150 42.23 -25.80 -15.24
CA THR A 150 42.83 -25.92 -16.58
C THR A 150 41.87 -25.38 -17.65
N SER A 151 42.33 -24.42 -18.45
CA SER A 151 41.94 -24.21 -19.85
C SER A 151 43.00 -24.91 -20.73
N PRO A 152 42.72 -25.33 -21.98
CA PRO A 152 42.68 -24.37 -23.08
C PRO A 152 41.76 -24.70 -24.29
N SER A 153 41.44 -23.63 -25.04
CA SER A 153 41.51 -23.52 -26.50
C SER A 153 40.34 -24.00 -27.40
N HIS A 154 39.78 -22.99 -28.10
CA HIS A 154 39.26 -22.97 -29.49
C HIS A 154 38.06 -23.86 -29.89
N ALA A 155 36.93 -23.23 -30.25
CA ALA A 155 36.42 -23.18 -31.65
C ALA A 155 34.97 -22.63 -31.74
N THR A 156 34.84 -21.58 -32.56
CA THR A 156 33.75 -21.24 -33.51
C THR A 156 32.32 -21.82 -33.36
N TRP A 157 31.38 -20.89 -33.17
CA TRP A 157 30.00 -20.77 -33.68
C TRP A 157 29.21 -22.01 -34.11
N HIS A 158 28.04 -22.25 -33.49
CA HIS A 158 26.75 -22.40 -34.20
C HIS A 158 25.54 -22.22 -33.26
N VAL A 159 24.54 -21.49 -33.76
CA VAL A 159 23.22 -21.25 -33.16
C VAL A 159 22.33 -22.49 -33.37
N SER A 160 21.76 -23.04 -32.29
CA SER A 160 20.37 -23.53 -32.23
C SER A 160 19.96 -24.04 -30.84
N GLY A 161 18.86 -23.47 -30.35
CA GLY A 161 17.82 -24.06 -29.51
C GLY A 161 18.18 -25.01 -28.37
N GLN A 162 18.00 -24.53 -27.14
CA GLN A 162 17.15 -25.07 -26.07
C GLN A 162 17.67 -24.60 -24.70
N GLU A 163 16.92 -23.69 -24.07
CA GLU A 163 17.13 -23.27 -22.68
C GLU A 163 16.71 -24.41 -21.74
N SER A 164 17.68 -25.15 -21.20
CA SER A 164 17.49 -25.94 -19.99
C SER A 164 17.99 -25.14 -18.80
N ALA A 165 17.06 -24.73 -17.95
CA ALA A 165 17.33 -24.07 -16.69
C ALA A 165 18.14 -25.01 -15.78
N GLY A 166 19.37 -24.63 -15.46
CA GLY A 166 20.19 -25.33 -14.46
C GLY A 166 19.63 -25.16 -13.04
N PRO A 167 19.95 -26.09 -12.12
CA PRO A 167 19.43 -26.12 -10.76
C PRO A 167 19.84 -24.92 -9.87
N GLU A 168 20.71 -24.02 -10.35
CA GLU A 168 21.09 -22.79 -9.68
C GLU A 168 19.98 -21.71 -9.70
N ALA A 169 19.03 -21.79 -10.63
CA ALA A 169 17.89 -20.86 -10.69
C ALA A 169 16.84 -21.10 -9.59
N LEU A 170 16.82 -22.28 -8.97
CA LEU A 170 15.86 -22.64 -7.92
C LEU A 170 16.29 -22.13 -6.53
N ALA A 171 17.59 -21.91 -6.29
CA ALA A 171 18.08 -21.31 -5.05
C ALA A 171 17.77 -19.81 -4.95
N PHE A 172 17.61 -19.12 -6.09
CA PHE A 172 17.28 -17.69 -6.14
C PHE A 172 15.81 -17.40 -5.80
N ILE A 173 14.91 -18.36 -6.01
CA ILE A 173 13.46 -18.21 -5.73
C ILE A 173 13.15 -18.42 -4.25
N ALA A 174 13.95 -19.23 -3.52
CA ALA A 174 13.68 -19.57 -2.12
C ALA A 174 14.05 -18.46 -1.11
N PHE A 175 14.97 -17.54 -1.44
CA PHE A 175 15.44 -16.53 -0.48
C PHE A 175 14.63 -15.21 -0.49
N ALA A 176 13.73 -15.03 -1.47
CA ALA A 176 12.94 -13.79 -1.61
C ALA A 176 11.64 -13.79 -0.78
N GLN A 177 11.34 -14.83 0.00
CA GLN A 177 10.06 -14.96 0.72
C GLN A 177 10.08 -14.46 2.18
N GLU A 178 11.24 -14.16 2.78
CA GLU A 178 11.32 -13.83 4.22
C GLU A 178 11.31 -12.32 4.54
N SER A 179 10.66 -11.51 3.70
CA SER A 179 10.28 -10.14 4.06
C SER A 179 8.95 -9.80 3.40
N ALA A 180 7.90 -10.44 3.89
CA ALA A 180 6.53 -10.17 3.49
C ALA A 180 6.06 -8.83 4.07
N ALA A 181 6.58 -7.72 3.54
CA ALA A 181 5.76 -6.52 3.40
C ALA A 181 4.55 -6.93 2.53
N PRO A 182 3.31 -6.56 2.88
CA PRO A 182 2.15 -6.96 2.08
C PRO A 182 2.34 -6.45 0.65
N LEU A 183 2.55 -7.39 -0.29
CA LEU A 183 2.66 -7.08 -1.70
C LEU A 183 1.42 -6.26 -2.08
N PRO A 184 1.58 -5.15 -2.82
CA PRO A 184 0.43 -4.38 -3.27
C PRO A 184 -0.52 -5.32 -4.00
N PRO A 185 -1.85 -5.23 -3.77
CA PRO A 185 -2.79 -6.16 -4.36
C PRO A 185 -2.60 -6.19 -5.87
N LYS A 186 -2.27 -7.37 -6.41
CA LYS A 186 -2.14 -7.56 -7.86
C LYS A 186 -3.44 -7.13 -8.52
N LYS A 187 -3.37 -6.28 -9.55
CA LYS A 187 -4.55 -5.88 -10.32
C LYS A 187 -5.15 -7.14 -10.96
N ARG A 188 -6.43 -7.42 -10.70
CA ARG A 188 -7.14 -8.63 -11.16
C ARG A 188 -7.99 -8.42 -12.43
N GLY A 189 -7.78 -7.30 -13.11
CA GLY A 189 -8.56 -6.92 -14.30
C GLY A 189 -7.69 -6.26 -15.37
N VAL A 190 -7.97 -6.59 -16.62
CA VAL A 190 -7.34 -6.01 -17.81
C VAL A 190 -8.44 -5.60 -18.80
N ILE A 191 -8.29 -4.41 -19.37
CA ILE A 191 -9.12 -3.94 -20.48
C ILE A 191 -8.23 -3.91 -21.72
N SER A 192 -8.61 -4.66 -22.75
CA SER A 192 -7.94 -4.72 -24.04
C SER A 192 -8.83 -4.13 -25.13
N LEU A 193 -8.20 -3.62 -26.20
CA LEU A 193 -8.91 -3.18 -27.39
C LEU A 193 -9.41 -4.41 -28.16
N GLY A 194 -10.70 -4.44 -28.48
CA GLY A 194 -11.32 -5.43 -29.35
C GLY A 194 -11.43 -4.93 -30.79
N ALA A 195 -12.51 -5.29 -31.49
CA ALA A 195 -12.87 -4.71 -32.78
C ALA A 195 -13.09 -3.17 -32.66
N PRO A 196 -13.12 -2.39 -33.76
CA PRO A 196 -13.32 -0.95 -33.70
C PRO A 196 -14.60 -0.59 -32.90
N GLY A 197 -14.43 0.06 -31.75
CA GLY A 197 -15.54 0.43 -30.84
C GLY A 197 -15.83 -0.58 -29.72
N GLU A 198 -15.17 -1.73 -29.71
CA GLU A 198 -15.33 -2.77 -28.71
C GLU A 198 -14.14 -2.83 -27.75
N HIS A 199 -14.43 -3.11 -26.48
CA HIS A 199 -13.45 -3.25 -25.42
C HIS A 199 -13.67 -4.58 -24.70
N GLU A 200 -12.67 -5.46 -24.71
CA GLU A 200 -12.72 -6.72 -23.96
C GLU A 200 -12.29 -6.44 -22.52
N VAL A 201 -13.14 -6.83 -21.56
CA VAL A 201 -12.85 -6.74 -20.14
C VAL A 201 -12.64 -8.14 -19.59
N ARG A 202 -11.40 -8.45 -19.16
CA ARG A 202 -11.06 -9.73 -18.52
C ARG A 202 -10.87 -9.51 -17.02
N LEU A 203 -11.66 -10.21 -16.20
CA LEU A 203 -11.64 -10.11 -14.75
C LEU A 203 -11.40 -11.48 -14.10
N THR A 204 -10.60 -11.52 -13.04
CA THR A 204 -10.45 -12.69 -12.18
C THR A 204 -11.18 -12.46 -10.85
N LEU A 205 -12.34 -13.08 -10.70
CA LEU A 205 -13.18 -12.97 -9.51
C LEU A 205 -12.66 -13.88 -8.37
N THR A 206 -12.77 -13.43 -7.13
CA THR A 206 -12.63 -14.31 -5.96
C THR A 206 -13.84 -15.24 -5.84
N GLN A 207 -13.72 -16.27 -4.99
CA GLN A 207 -14.85 -17.14 -4.70
C GLN A 207 -16.07 -16.36 -4.17
N GLN A 208 -15.84 -15.41 -3.24
CA GLN A 208 -16.89 -14.55 -2.69
C GLN A 208 -17.54 -13.66 -3.75
N GLU A 209 -16.77 -13.10 -4.68
CA GLU A 209 -17.28 -12.26 -5.78
C GLU A 209 -18.10 -13.08 -6.78
N ARG A 210 -17.64 -14.29 -7.13
CA ARG A 210 -18.39 -15.23 -7.96
C ARG A 210 -19.73 -15.61 -7.32
N ASP A 211 -19.72 -15.92 -6.02
CA ASP A 211 -20.93 -16.28 -5.30
C ASP A 211 -21.89 -15.08 -5.18
N SER A 212 -21.35 -13.87 -5.08
CA SER A 212 -22.14 -12.63 -5.12
C SER A 212 -22.77 -12.41 -6.50
N LEU A 213 -22.03 -12.64 -7.58
CA LEU A 213 -22.57 -12.57 -8.95
C LEU A 213 -23.71 -13.58 -9.13
N ARG A 214 -23.53 -14.83 -8.69
CA ARG A 214 -24.60 -15.85 -8.73
C ARG A 214 -25.85 -15.43 -7.96
N ARG A 215 -25.69 -14.92 -6.73
CA ARG A 215 -26.84 -14.39 -5.96
C ARG A 215 -27.55 -13.26 -6.69
N VAL A 216 -26.83 -12.39 -7.38
CA VAL A 216 -27.45 -11.34 -8.22
C VAL A 216 -28.22 -11.94 -9.39
N GLN A 217 -27.65 -12.93 -10.08
CA GLN A 217 -28.33 -13.64 -11.17
C GLN A 217 -29.61 -14.35 -10.68
N ASP A 218 -29.57 -15.00 -9.51
CA ASP A 218 -30.73 -15.65 -8.91
C ASP A 218 -31.84 -14.63 -8.58
N LEU A 219 -31.47 -13.47 -8.02
CA LEU A 219 -32.41 -12.38 -7.72
C LEU A 219 -33.02 -11.74 -8.97
N LEU A 220 -32.29 -11.77 -10.08
CA LEU A 220 -32.73 -11.22 -11.37
C LEU A 220 -33.31 -12.32 -12.29
N SER A 221 -33.60 -13.51 -11.76
CA SER A 221 -34.04 -14.70 -12.54
C SER A 221 -35.26 -14.48 -13.45
N ASN A 222 -36.08 -13.46 -13.17
CA ASN A 222 -37.25 -13.09 -13.99
C ASN A 222 -36.91 -12.12 -15.14
N ILE A 223 -35.64 -11.82 -15.39
CA ILE A 223 -35.19 -10.83 -16.37
C ILE A 223 -34.29 -11.49 -17.41
N ASP A 224 -34.61 -11.33 -18.69
CA ASP A 224 -33.97 -12.08 -19.80
C ASP A 224 -32.46 -11.82 -19.94
N TRP A 225 -31.97 -10.61 -19.61
CA TRP A 225 -30.55 -10.28 -19.68
C TRP A 225 -29.75 -10.67 -18.42
N ALA A 226 -30.41 -11.16 -17.37
CA ALA A 226 -29.78 -11.42 -16.08
C ALA A 226 -28.71 -12.52 -16.12
N GLN A 227 -28.77 -13.41 -17.12
CA GLN A 227 -27.77 -14.47 -17.25
C GLN A 227 -26.48 -13.98 -17.92
N ASP A 228 -26.49 -12.83 -18.58
CA ASP A 228 -25.31 -12.23 -19.19
C ASP A 228 -24.51 -11.40 -18.16
N PRO A 229 -23.27 -11.82 -17.81
CA PRO A 229 -22.41 -11.06 -16.91
C PRO A 229 -22.06 -9.67 -17.45
N ALA A 230 -22.00 -9.48 -18.77
CA ALA A 230 -21.69 -8.18 -19.36
C ALA A 230 -22.84 -7.18 -19.13
N ALA A 231 -24.10 -7.61 -19.31
CA ALA A 231 -25.28 -6.81 -18.99
C ALA A 231 -25.36 -6.45 -17.49
N ILE A 232 -25.12 -7.42 -16.59
CA ILE A 232 -25.04 -7.13 -15.15
C ILE A 232 -23.93 -6.12 -14.86
N TYR A 233 -22.76 -6.29 -15.45
CA TYR A 233 -21.63 -5.39 -15.26
C TYR A 233 -21.96 -3.96 -15.74
N ALA A 234 -22.59 -3.83 -16.92
CA ALA A 234 -23.04 -2.54 -17.44
C ALA A 234 -24.04 -1.86 -16.49
N LYS A 235 -25.02 -2.60 -15.97
CA LYS A 235 -26.00 -2.05 -15.03
C LYS A 235 -25.37 -1.70 -13.68
N ALA A 236 -24.41 -2.50 -13.21
CA ALA A 236 -23.66 -2.23 -12.00
C ALA A 236 -22.83 -0.94 -12.12
N ILE A 237 -22.20 -0.69 -13.26
CA ILE A 237 -21.48 0.56 -13.53
C ILE A 237 -22.44 1.75 -13.49
N GLU A 238 -23.58 1.66 -14.18
CA GLU A 238 -24.59 2.73 -14.21
C GLU A 238 -25.05 3.11 -12.79
N LEU A 239 -25.41 2.11 -11.97
CA LEU A 239 -25.83 2.32 -10.58
C LEU A 239 -24.70 2.87 -9.70
N LEU A 240 -23.47 2.40 -9.91
CA LEU A 240 -22.30 2.89 -9.19
C LEU A 240 -22.01 4.35 -9.57
N GLU A 241 -22.08 4.70 -10.85
CA GLU A 241 -21.91 6.08 -11.32
C GLU A 241 -22.97 6.99 -10.72
N GLU A 242 -24.25 6.60 -10.76
CA GLU A 242 -25.33 7.39 -10.19
C GLU A 242 -25.13 7.60 -8.67
N ARG A 243 -24.77 6.53 -7.94
CA ARG A 243 -24.47 6.60 -6.51
C ARG A 243 -23.30 7.53 -6.23
N LEU A 244 -22.19 7.40 -6.97
CA LEU A 244 -21.00 8.25 -6.79
C LEU A 244 -21.31 9.71 -7.13
N LEU A 245 -22.13 9.99 -8.14
CA LEU A 245 -22.59 11.34 -8.46
C LEU A 245 -23.49 11.90 -7.35
N ARG A 246 -24.38 11.07 -6.78
CA ARG A 246 -25.24 11.45 -5.66
C ARG A 246 -24.43 11.72 -4.39
N ASP A 247 -23.45 10.91 -4.08
CA ASP A 247 -22.54 11.12 -2.94
C ASP A 247 -21.71 12.39 -3.15
N LYS A 248 -21.26 12.62 -4.38
CA LYS A 248 -20.46 13.80 -4.73
C LYS A 248 -21.27 15.08 -4.67
N LEU A 249 -22.42 15.15 -5.34
CA LEU A 249 -23.23 16.39 -5.48
C LEU A 249 -24.24 16.57 -4.34
N GLY A 250 -24.55 15.50 -3.61
CA GLY A 250 -25.68 15.40 -2.69
C GLY A 250 -26.96 14.98 -3.43
N ALA A 251 -27.89 14.35 -2.69
CA ALA A 251 -29.21 14.03 -3.22
C ALA A 251 -29.87 15.27 -3.85
N LYS A 252 -30.37 15.14 -5.09
CA LYS A 252 -31.19 16.15 -5.74
C LYS A 252 -32.43 16.36 -4.87
N LYS A 253 -32.69 17.60 -4.43
CA LYS A 253 -34.00 17.96 -3.88
C LYS A 253 -35.00 17.99 -5.04
N SER A 254 -36.24 17.58 -4.79
CA SER A 254 -37.36 17.88 -5.71
C SER A 254 -37.46 19.40 -5.92
N GLU A 255 -38.08 19.81 -7.02
CA GLU A 255 -38.07 21.16 -7.61
C GLU A 255 -38.54 22.33 -6.74
N GLN A 256 -38.78 22.15 -5.44
CA GLN A 256 -39.21 23.21 -4.55
C GLN A 256 -38.37 23.25 -3.27
N THR A 257 -37.42 24.18 -3.18
CA THR A 257 -37.27 25.07 -2.00
C THR A 257 -36.24 26.16 -2.27
N GLU A 258 -36.75 27.39 -2.27
CA GLU A 258 -36.19 28.68 -1.83
C GLU A 258 -34.66 28.86 -1.76
N GLU A 259 -34.25 30.03 -2.26
CA GLU A 259 -32.95 30.68 -2.13
C GLU A 259 -32.59 30.87 -0.65
N THR A 260 -32.19 29.79 0.02
CA THR A 260 -31.49 29.90 1.29
C THR A 260 -30.10 30.44 0.99
N VAL A 261 -29.93 31.76 1.19
CA VAL A 261 -28.64 32.44 1.24
C VAL A 261 -27.90 31.90 2.46
N GLY A 262 -27.34 30.71 2.30
CA GLY A 262 -26.47 30.11 3.30
C GLY A 262 -25.21 30.94 3.43
N ASN A 263 -24.81 31.19 4.68
CA ASN A 263 -23.54 31.79 5.07
C ASN A 263 -22.43 31.35 4.09
N GLY A 264 -21.83 32.31 3.36
CA GLY A 264 -21.27 32.15 1.99
C GLY A 264 -20.25 31.04 1.74
N ARG A 265 -19.82 30.32 2.79
CA ARG A 265 -18.89 29.18 2.74
C ARG A 265 -19.51 27.87 2.24
N ARG A 266 -20.80 27.60 2.47
CA ARG A 266 -21.44 26.33 2.01
C ARG A 266 -22.10 26.54 0.65
N ILE A 267 -21.66 25.78 -0.36
CA ILE A 267 -22.24 25.85 -1.70
C ILE A 267 -23.57 25.08 -1.74
N PRO A 268 -24.70 25.72 -2.11
CA PRO A 268 -25.99 25.04 -2.21
C PRO A 268 -25.97 23.86 -3.17
N LYS A 269 -26.72 22.79 -2.87
CA LYS A 269 -26.77 21.58 -3.72
C LYS A 269 -27.23 21.90 -5.15
N ALA A 270 -28.24 22.74 -5.32
CA ALA A 270 -28.73 23.17 -6.63
C ALA A 270 -27.60 23.80 -7.47
N VAL A 271 -26.80 24.69 -6.87
CA VAL A 271 -25.63 25.29 -7.52
C VAL A 271 -24.58 24.24 -7.87
N ARG A 272 -24.31 23.28 -6.99
CA ARG A 272 -23.35 22.18 -7.27
C ARG A 272 -23.78 21.34 -8.47
N HIS A 273 -25.07 20.99 -8.56
CA HIS A 273 -25.64 20.25 -9.69
C HIS A 273 -25.56 21.07 -10.99
N ALA A 274 -25.98 22.33 -10.96
CA ALA A 274 -25.93 23.22 -12.12
C ALA A 274 -24.50 23.46 -12.63
N VAL A 275 -23.54 23.68 -11.72
CA VAL A 275 -22.11 23.83 -12.06
C VAL A 275 -21.55 22.53 -12.64
N TRP A 276 -21.91 21.38 -12.08
CA TRP A 276 -21.45 20.08 -12.58
C TRP A 276 -21.93 19.81 -14.01
N GLN A 277 -23.20 20.10 -14.30
CA GLN A 277 -23.78 19.98 -15.62
C GLN A 277 -23.12 20.96 -16.61
N ARG A 278 -22.99 22.24 -16.23
CA ARG A 278 -22.35 23.28 -17.05
C ARG A 278 -20.91 22.92 -17.44
N ASP A 279 -20.12 22.46 -16.47
CA ASP A 279 -18.69 22.19 -16.68
C ASP A 279 -18.43 20.77 -17.24
N GLY A 280 -19.47 19.95 -17.40
CA GLY A 280 -19.41 18.58 -17.94
C GLY A 280 -18.62 17.62 -17.07
N GLY A 281 -18.60 17.85 -15.76
CA GLY A 281 -17.78 17.09 -14.81
C GLY A 281 -16.27 17.17 -15.13
N CYS A 282 -15.80 18.31 -15.66
CA CYS A 282 -14.41 18.54 -16.03
C CYS A 282 -13.89 19.85 -15.43
N CYS A 283 -12.57 19.95 -15.29
CA CYS A 283 -11.89 21.19 -14.95
C CYS A 283 -12.21 22.26 -16.01
N SER A 284 -12.74 23.40 -15.56
CA SER A 284 -13.12 24.54 -16.39
C SER A 284 -12.01 25.57 -16.58
N PHE A 285 -10.79 25.31 -16.06
CA PHE A 285 -9.66 26.20 -16.26
C PHE A 285 -9.27 26.26 -17.75
N VAL A 286 -8.96 27.46 -18.22
CA VAL A 286 -8.48 27.75 -19.57
C VAL A 286 -7.20 28.57 -19.42
N SER A 287 -6.13 28.13 -20.07
CA SER A 287 -4.85 28.86 -20.10
C SER A 287 -4.95 30.15 -20.90
N ALA A 288 -3.94 31.00 -20.81
CA ALA A 288 -3.84 32.20 -21.65
C ALA A 288 -3.86 31.88 -23.15
N ASP A 289 -3.30 30.73 -23.54
CA ASP A 289 -3.27 30.24 -24.93
C ASP A 289 -4.57 29.54 -25.37
N GLY A 290 -5.62 29.58 -24.54
CA GLY A 290 -6.92 28.98 -24.84
C GLY A 290 -7.02 27.47 -24.58
N HIS A 291 -6.00 26.85 -23.98
CA HIS A 291 -6.03 25.42 -23.67
C HIS A 291 -6.90 25.13 -22.44
N ARG A 292 -7.98 24.36 -22.61
CA ARG A 292 -8.83 23.90 -21.49
C ARG A 292 -8.27 22.62 -20.88
N CYS A 293 -8.09 22.61 -19.56
CA CYS A 293 -7.51 21.47 -18.84
C CYS A 293 -8.26 20.13 -19.03
N GLY A 294 -9.58 20.13 -18.91
CA GLY A 294 -10.39 18.93 -19.14
C GLY A 294 -10.21 17.77 -18.14
N GLU A 295 -9.37 17.90 -17.11
CA GLU A 295 -9.19 16.85 -16.08
C GLU A 295 -10.54 16.54 -15.39
N ARG A 296 -10.82 15.25 -15.18
CA ARG A 296 -12.09 14.77 -14.59
C ARG A 296 -11.93 14.29 -13.15
N ARG A 297 -10.69 14.04 -12.72
CA ARG A 297 -10.38 13.48 -11.40
C ARG A 297 -10.11 14.58 -10.39
N TRP A 298 -10.42 14.28 -9.11
CA TRP A 298 -10.13 15.15 -7.97
C TRP A 298 -10.62 16.59 -8.16
N LEU A 299 -11.80 16.74 -8.75
CA LEU A 299 -12.45 18.03 -8.96
C LEU A 299 -12.95 18.62 -7.65
N GLN A 300 -12.79 19.93 -7.55
CA GLN A 300 -13.15 20.78 -6.43
C GLN A 300 -14.02 21.93 -6.95
N PHE A 301 -15.02 22.32 -6.16
CA PHE A 301 -15.76 23.54 -6.42
C PHE A 301 -14.92 24.72 -5.96
N ASP A 302 -14.65 25.64 -6.88
CA ASP A 302 -13.87 26.84 -6.69
C ASP A 302 -14.76 28.07 -6.86
N HIS A 303 -14.52 29.11 -6.07
CA HIS A 303 -15.15 30.41 -6.25
C HIS A 303 -14.21 31.33 -7.02
N ARG A 304 -14.63 31.83 -8.18
CA ARG A 304 -13.84 32.77 -9.02
C ARG A 304 -13.40 33.98 -8.19
N THR A 305 -14.33 34.55 -7.43
CA THR A 305 -14.06 35.46 -6.33
C THR A 305 -14.10 34.64 -5.05
N PRO A 306 -12.96 34.41 -4.37
CA PRO A 306 -12.92 33.63 -3.15
C PRO A 306 -13.86 34.19 -2.07
N VAL A 307 -14.43 33.31 -1.25
CA VAL A 307 -15.26 33.71 -0.09
C VAL A 307 -14.51 34.65 0.86
N ALA A 308 -13.18 34.47 0.99
CA ALA A 308 -12.32 35.34 1.79
C ALA A 308 -12.24 36.80 1.29
N LEU A 309 -12.72 37.06 0.06
CA LEU A 309 -12.84 38.38 -0.56
C LEU A 309 -14.31 38.77 -0.76
N GLY A 310 -15.25 38.13 -0.06
CA GLY A 310 -16.69 38.42 -0.15
C GLY A 310 -17.43 37.70 -1.27
N GLY A 311 -16.81 36.73 -1.94
CA GLY A 311 -17.46 36.00 -3.02
C GLY A 311 -18.60 35.10 -2.55
N GLU A 312 -19.73 35.15 -3.27
CA GLU A 312 -20.93 34.38 -2.97
C GLU A 312 -20.95 33.01 -3.68
N SER A 313 -21.73 32.07 -3.17
CA SER A 313 -21.86 30.72 -3.74
C SER A 313 -22.91 30.63 -4.86
N THR A 314 -22.83 31.50 -5.87
CA THR A 314 -23.75 31.54 -7.02
C THR A 314 -23.26 30.70 -8.20
N LEU A 315 -24.14 30.36 -9.14
CA LEU A 315 -23.77 29.63 -10.37
C LEU A 315 -22.68 30.36 -11.18
N ALA A 316 -22.72 31.70 -11.23
CA ALA A 316 -21.74 32.51 -11.95
C ALA A 316 -20.36 32.50 -11.26
N ASN A 317 -20.34 32.57 -9.92
CA ASN A 317 -19.09 32.63 -9.16
C ASN A 317 -18.46 31.24 -8.94
N VAL A 318 -19.25 30.17 -8.92
CA VAL A 318 -18.74 28.80 -8.67
C VAL A 318 -18.36 28.09 -9.97
N ARG A 319 -17.23 27.37 -9.96
CA ARG A 319 -16.71 26.56 -11.08
C ARG A 319 -16.05 25.26 -10.63
N LEU A 320 -15.91 24.30 -11.54
CA LEU A 320 -15.14 23.08 -11.28
C LEU A 320 -13.68 23.26 -11.67
N LEU A 321 -12.78 23.06 -10.72
CA LEU A 321 -11.34 22.99 -10.97
C LEU A 321 -10.76 21.67 -10.47
N CYS A 322 -9.76 21.12 -11.15
CA CYS A 322 -8.96 20.05 -10.54
C CYS A 322 -8.13 20.63 -9.38
N ARG A 323 -7.67 19.77 -8.47
CA ARG A 323 -6.83 20.19 -7.33
C ARG A 323 -5.65 21.09 -7.72
N ALA A 324 -5.01 20.83 -8.86
CA ALA A 324 -3.87 21.63 -9.31
C ALA A 324 -4.27 23.05 -9.73
N HIS A 325 -5.35 23.20 -10.51
CA HIS A 325 -5.83 24.51 -10.96
C HIS A 325 -6.56 25.27 -9.85
N ASN A 326 -7.24 24.59 -8.93
CA ASN A 326 -7.80 25.23 -7.74
C ASN A 326 -6.68 25.88 -6.91
N LEU A 327 -5.59 25.13 -6.66
CA LEU A 327 -4.43 25.67 -5.97
C LEU A 327 -3.77 26.82 -6.74
N PHE A 328 -3.60 26.69 -8.05
CA PHE A 328 -3.04 27.75 -8.91
C PHE A 328 -3.84 29.05 -8.83
N GLU A 329 -5.17 28.97 -8.95
CA GLU A 329 -6.04 30.13 -8.88
C GLU A 329 -6.07 30.73 -7.47
N ALA A 330 -6.02 29.90 -6.43
CA ALA A 330 -5.89 30.39 -5.06
C ALA A 330 -4.56 31.12 -4.83
N GLU A 331 -3.43 30.58 -5.31
CA GLU A 331 -2.11 31.21 -5.26
C GLU A 331 -2.12 32.56 -6.02
N ARG A 332 -2.73 32.59 -7.21
CA ARG A 332 -2.85 33.79 -8.06
C ARG A 332 -3.70 34.89 -7.43
N VAL A 333 -4.82 34.56 -6.78
CA VAL A 333 -5.79 35.55 -6.26
C VAL A 333 -5.49 35.95 -4.82
N LEU A 334 -5.07 35.01 -3.97
CA LEU A 334 -4.89 35.24 -2.52
C LEU A 334 -3.42 35.44 -2.12
N GLY A 335 -2.48 35.16 -3.02
CA GLY A 335 -1.03 35.18 -2.77
C GLY A 335 -0.50 33.85 -2.25
N GLU A 336 0.66 33.44 -2.78
CA GLU A 336 1.31 32.16 -2.47
C GLU A 336 1.54 31.97 -0.96
N ASP A 337 2.08 32.98 -0.29
CA ASP A 337 2.36 32.96 1.15
C ASP A 337 1.11 32.72 2.01
N ARG A 338 0.00 33.37 1.66
CA ARG A 338 -1.26 33.21 2.40
C ARG A 338 -1.79 31.80 2.25
N VAL A 339 -1.71 31.25 1.04
CA VAL A 339 -2.13 29.88 0.73
C VAL A 339 -1.21 28.86 1.40
N ALA A 340 0.10 29.06 1.35
CA ALA A 340 1.08 28.20 2.01
C ALA A 340 0.83 28.10 3.52
N ARG A 341 0.69 29.25 4.21
CA ARG A 341 0.36 29.29 5.64
C ARG A 341 -0.98 28.63 5.96
N ALA A 342 -1.99 28.81 5.10
CA ALA A 342 -3.30 28.16 5.30
C ALA A 342 -3.21 26.63 5.16
N ARG A 343 -2.41 26.14 4.21
CA ARG A 343 -2.18 24.71 4.01
C ARG A 343 -1.42 24.08 5.18
N GLU A 344 -0.37 24.73 5.64
CA GLU A 344 0.41 24.29 6.79
C GLU A 344 -0.48 24.19 8.05
N ARG A 345 -1.33 25.19 8.31
CA ARG A 345 -2.32 25.13 9.40
C ARG A 345 -3.25 23.93 9.24
N ALA A 346 -3.81 23.72 8.06
CA ALA A 346 -4.72 22.59 7.80
C ALA A 346 -4.00 21.23 7.91
N GLU A 347 -2.71 21.15 7.55
CA GLU A 347 -1.90 19.94 7.73
C GLU A 347 -1.65 19.63 9.22
N ARG A 348 -1.32 20.66 10.01
CA ARG A 348 -1.17 20.52 11.47
C ARG A 348 -2.47 20.09 12.15
N GLU A 349 -3.60 20.67 11.75
CA GLU A 349 -4.92 20.28 12.25
C GLU A 349 -5.27 18.83 11.91
N ARG A 350 -5.01 18.41 10.66
CA ARG A 350 -5.18 17.01 10.24
C ARG A 350 -4.28 16.05 11.02
N ALA A 351 -3.02 16.42 11.24
CA ALA A 351 -2.07 15.62 12.02
C ALA A 351 -2.58 15.44 13.46
N ARG A 352 -2.98 16.52 14.13
CA ARG A 352 -3.57 16.49 15.47
C ARG A 352 -4.81 15.60 15.54
N HIS A 353 -5.71 15.71 14.56
CA HIS A 353 -6.90 14.87 14.50
C HIS A 353 -6.54 13.39 14.28
N SER A 354 -5.57 13.10 13.42
CA SER A 354 -5.08 11.73 13.20
C SER A 354 -4.47 11.14 14.47
N GLU A 355 -3.64 11.90 15.18
CA GLU A 355 -3.06 11.49 16.46
C GLU A 355 -4.13 11.26 17.52
N ALA A 356 -5.13 12.15 17.61
CA ALA A 356 -6.26 11.98 18.52
C ALA A 356 -7.04 10.69 18.23
N LYS A 357 -7.34 10.43 16.95
CA LYS A 357 -8.02 9.20 16.51
C LYS A 357 -7.19 7.95 16.80
N ALA A 358 -5.87 8.01 16.60
CA ALA A 358 -4.97 6.90 16.92
C ALA A 358 -4.94 6.62 18.43
N ARG A 359 -4.90 7.67 19.26
CA ARG A 359 -4.98 7.55 20.73
C ARG A 359 -6.31 6.96 21.17
N GLU A 360 -7.42 7.36 20.54
CA GLU A 360 -8.73 6.80 20.83
C GLU A 360 -8.81 5.31 20.44
N ALA A 361 -8.33 4.95 19.26
CA ALA A 361 -8.24 3.55 18.82
C ALA A 361 -7.39 2.71 19.79
N ALA A 362 -6.23 3.21 20.22
CA ALA A 362 -5.39 2.53 21.21
C ALA A 362 -6.09 2.36 22.57
N ARG A 363 -6.86 3.37 23.00
CA ARG A 363 -7.70 3.26 24.22
C ARG A 363 -8.83 2.24 24.06
N ALA A 364 -9.41 2.12 22.87
CA ALA A 364 -10.45 1.13 22.58
C ALA A 364 -9.87 -0.30 22.66
N VAL A 365 -8.72 -0.54 22.02
CA VAL A 365 -8.00 -1.83 22.10
C VAL A 365 -7.66 -2.16 23.56
N ALA A 366 -7.11 -1.21 24.32
CA ALA A 366 -6.79 -1.44 25.73
C ALA A 366 -8.04 -1.71 26.60
N ARG A 367 -9.22 -1.17 26.25
CA ARG A 367 -10.48 -1.48 26.94
C ARG A 367 -10.95 -2.89 26.61
N GLU A 368 -10.86 -3.32 25.36
CA GLU A 368 -11.19 -4.69 24.94
C GLU A 368 -10.26 -5.72 25.60
N GLU A 369 -8.95 -5.45 25.65
CA GLU A 369 -7.99 -6.30 26.34
C GLU A 369 -8.28 -6.40 27.84
N LYS A 370 -8.60 -5.29 28.50
CA LYS A 370 -9.02 -5.29 29.92
C LYS A 370 -10.32 -6.06 30.14
N ALA A 371 -11.28 -5.95 29.23
CA ALA A 371 -12.54 -6.70 29.30
C ALA A 371 -12.28 -8.21 29.19
N ARG A 372 -11.47 -8.64 28.21
CA ARG A 372 -11.07 -10.06 28.05
C ARG A 372 -10.33 -10.58 29.28
N ALA A 373 -9.40 -9.80 29.83
CA ALA A 373 -8.69 -10.18 31.05
C ALA A 373 -9.63 -10.27 32.28
N ALA A 374 -10.64 -9.40 32.37
CA ALA A 374 -11.64 -9.46 33.43
C ALA A 374 -12.57 -10.68 33.29
N GLU A 375 -13.01 -11.01 32.08
CA GLU A 375 -13.77 -12.23 31.78
C GLU A 375 -12.99 -13.49 32.14
N GLU A 376 -11.71 -13.57 31.75
CA GLU A 376 -10.84 -14.69 32.10
C GLU A 376 -10.64 -14.81 33.63
N LYS A 377 -10.42 -13.69 34.31
CA LYS A 377 -10.32 -13.67 35.79
C LYS A 377 -11.63 -14.12 36.44
N ALA A 378 -12.78 -13.71 35.93
CA ALA A 378 -14.08 -14.13 36.42
C ALA A 378 -14.31 -15.63 36.21
N ARG A 379 -13.91 -16.18 35.06
CA ARG A 379 -13.94 -17.62 34.77
C ARG A 379 -13.11 -18.42 35.77
N LEU A 380 -11.86 -18.01 36.00
CA LEU A 380 -10.97 -18.67 36.96
C LEU A 380 -11.48 -18.56 38.40
N ALA A 381 -12.12 -17.44 38.76
CA ALA A 381 -12.73 -17.27 40.07
C ALA A 381 -13.95 -18.19 40.26
N ALA A 382 -14.80 -18.33 39.23
CA ALA A 382 -15.95 -19.24 39.24
C ALA A 382 -15.52 -20.71 39.35
N GLU A 383 -14.47 -21.11 38.61
CA GLU A 383 -13.89 -22.45 38.69
C GLU A 383 -13.37 -22.76 40.10
N ARG A 384 -12.63 -21.81 40.71
CA ARG A 384 -12.16 -21.95 42.10
C ARG A 384 -13.32 -22.05 43.10
N ALA A 385 -14.39 -21.28 42.91
CA ALA A 385 -15.57 -21.35 43.78
C ALA A 385 -16.28 -22.71 43.67
N ALA A 386 -16.41 -23.26 42.45
CA ALA A 386 -16.99 -24.59 42.23
C ALA A 386 -16.15 -25.71 42.89
N ILE A 387 -14.82 -25.62 42.83
CA ILE A 387 -13.92 -26.54 43.54
C ILE A 387 -14.13 -26.43 45.06
N GLN A 388 -14.23 -25.22 45.61
CA GLN A 388 -14.48 -24.98 47.03
C GLN A 388 -15.84 -25.55 47.50
N GLU A 389 -16.88 -25.42 46.69
CA GLU A 389 -18.20 -26.01 46.98
C GLU A 389 -18.13 -27.54 47.03
N ARG A 390 -17.46 -28.16 46.04
CA ARG A 390 -17.25 -29.62 46.01
C ARG A 390 -16.38 -30.12 47.15
N ASP A 391 -15.39 -29.33 47.58
CA ASP A 391 -14.59 -29.61 48.76
C ASP A 391 -15.46 -29.58 50.03
N ALA A 392 -16.38 -28.62 50.14
CA ALA A 392 -17.32 -28.52 51.25
C ALA A 392 -18.27 -29.74 51.30
N ASP A 393 -18.77 -30.20 50.17
CA ASP A 393 -19.59 -31.41 50.06
C ASP A 393 -18.83 -32.67 50.51
N LEU A 394 -17.57 -32.82 50.09
CA LEU A 394 -16.70 -33.91 50.52
C LEU A 394 -16.46 -33.88 52.04
N LEU A 395 -16.16 -32.71 52.59
CA LEU A 395 -15.95 -32.54 54.04
C LEU A 395 -17.23 -32.86 54.83
N SER A 396 -18.39 -32.45 54.32
CA SER A 396 -19.69 -32.77 54.92
C SER A 396 -19.98 -34.29 54.90
N ALA A 397 -19.68 -34.96 53.78
CA ALA A 397 -19.81 -36.41 53.65
C ALA A 397 -18.87 -37.16 54.61
N LEU A 398 -17.60 -36.76 54.72
CA LEU A 398 -16.63 -37.37 55.62
C LEU A 398 -16.96 -37.13 57.11
N LYS A 399 -17.49 -35.94 57.45
CA LYS A 399 -18.00 -35.63 58.79
C LYS A 399 -19.17 -36.52 59.17
N SER A 400 -20.08 -36.80 58.23
CA SER A 400 -21.21 -37.70 58.43
C SER A 400 -20.77 -39.15 58.68
N LEU A 401 -19.57 -39.51 58.20
CA LEU A 401 -18.89 -40.79 58.45
C LEU A 401 -18.00 -40.77 59.73
N GLN A 402 -18.14 -39.75 60.58
CA GLN A 402 -17.45 -39.60 61.87
C GLN A 402 -15.92 -39.41 61.84
N PHE A 403 -15.35 -39.00 60.71
CA PHE A 403 -13.93 -38.61 60.65
C PHE A 403 -13.69 -37.24 61.29
N THR A 404 -12.49 -37.02 61.86
CA THR A 404 -12.17 -35.72 62.46
C THR A 404 -11.99 -34.63 61.39
N PRO A 405 -12.16 -33.35 61.75
CA PRO A 405 -11.96 -32.23 60.80
C PRO A 405 -10.56 -32.22 60.18
N GLU A 406 -9.53 -32.54 60.95
CA GLU A 406 -8.14 -32.59 60.49
C GLU A 406 -7.88 -33.73 59.50
N GLN A 407 -8.48 -34.91 59.75
CA GLN A 407 -8.41 -36.06 58.85
C GLN A 407 -9.13 -35.75 57.53
N SER A 408 -10.32 -35.14 57.61
CA SER A 408 -11.14 -34.79 56.47
C SER A 408 -10.46 -33.73 55.58
N ALA A 409 -9.86 -32.69 56.18
CA ALA A 409 -9.12 -31.66 55.44
C ALA A 409 -7.90 -32.22 54.69
N ARG A 410 -7.17 -33.16 55.31
CA ARG A 410 -6.01 -33.81 54.67
C ARG A 410 -6.42 -34.77 53.55
N ALA A 411 -7.54 -35.47 53.70
CA ALA A 411 -8.08 -36.35 52.66
C ALA A 411 -8.62 -35.54 51.46
N ALA A 412 -9.20 -34.36 51.71
CA ALA A 412 -9.59 -33.42 50.66
C ALA A 412 -8.37 -32.92 49.86
N GLU A 413 -7.27 -32.55 50.53
CA GLU A 413 -6.02 -32.14 49.85
C GLU A 413 -5.37 -33.31 49.08
N ALA A 414 -5.39 -34.52 49.63
CA ALA A 414 -4.84 -35.71 48.97
C ALA A 414 -5.65 -36.18 47.74
N THR A 415 -6.89 -35.69 47.58
CA THR A 415 -7.78 -36.01 46.45
C THR A 415 -8.09 -34.79 45.59
N LYS A 416 -7.25 -33.77 45.65
CA LYS A 416 -7.40 -32.53 44.88
C LYS A 416 -7.40 -32.75 43.38
N ASP A 417 -6.65 -33.74 42.90
CA ASP A 417 -6.61 -34.13 41.48
C ASP A 417 -7.94 -34.74 40.99
N LEU A 418 -8.83 -35.12 41.90
CA LEU A 418 -10.18 -35.64 41.62
C LEU A 418 -11.27 -34.61 41.94
N ALA A 419 -10.91 -33.36 42.25
CA ALA A 419 -11.86 -32.32 42.64
C ALA A 419 -12.81 -31.91 41.51
N ASP A 420 -12.43 -32.17 40.26
CA ASP A 420 -13.22 -31.84 39.08
C ASP A 420 -14.28 -32.89 38.72
N GLY A 421 -14.23 -34.07 39.36
CA GLY A 421 -15.12 -35.21 39.11
C GLY A 421 -16.36 -35.28 40.03
N PRO A 422 -17.27 -36.25 39.80
CA PRO A 422 -18.43 -36.48 40.65
C PRO A 422 -18.02 -36.87 42.09
N LEU A 423 -18.88 -36.54 43.06
CA LEU A 423 -18.59 -36.67 44.49
C LEU A 423 -18.27 -38.10 44.92
N GLU A 424 -18.98 -39.10 44.37
CA GLU A 424 -18.88 -40.50 44.82
C GLU A 424 -17.48 -41.11 44.58
N PRO A 425 -16.87 -41.03 43.37
CA PRO A 425 -15.48 -41.45 43.16
C PRO A 425 -14.48 -40.73 44.07
N ARG A 426 -14.70 -39.44 44.34
CA ARG A 426 -13.81 -38.62 45.16
C ARG A 426 -13.87 -39.03 46.64
N VAL A 427 -15.07 -39.26 47.19
CA VAL A 427 -15.28 -39.82 48.54
C VAL A 427 -14.61 -41.20 48.65
N ARG A 428 -14.77 -42.06 47.63
CA ARG A 428 -14.15 -43.39 47.62
C ARG A 428 -12.62 -43.32 47.65
N ALA A 429 -12.02 -42.40 46.90
CA ALA A 429 -10.58 -42.16 46.93
C ALA A 429 -10.11 -41.61 48.28
N ALA A 430 -10.86 -40.66 48.87
CA ALA A 430 -10.56 -40.07 50.18
C ALA A 430 -10.58 -41.13 51.28
N LEU A 431 -11.57 -42.03 51.28
CA LEU A 431 -11.66 -43.15 52.22
C LEU A 431 -10.51 -44.15 52.05
N LYS A 432 -10.03 -44.39 50.83
CA LYS A 432 -8.83 -45.24 50.60
C LYS A 432 -7.59 -44.62 51.23
N VAL A 433 -7.39 -43.31 51.11
CA VAL A 433 -6.25 -42.60 51.72
C VAL A 433 -6.32 -42.65 53.24
N LEU A 434 -7.51 -42.46 53.82
CA LEU A 434 -7.72 -42.49 55.28
C LEU A 434 -7.52 -43.89 55.87
N THR A 435 -8.08 -44.92 55.23
CA THR A 435 -7.97 -46.32 55.71
C THR A 435 -6.56 -46.89 55.57
N ALA A 436 -5.84 -46.55 54.49
CA ALA A 436 -4.44 -46.96 54.31
C ALA A 436 -3.52 -46.41 55.43
N ARG A 437 -3.76 -45.19 55.91
CA ARG A 437 -2.95 -44.61 57.01
C ARG A 437 -3.34 -45.15 58.38
N LEU A 438 -4.62 -45.37 58.64
CA LEU A 438 -5.10 -46.03 59.87
C LEU A 438 -4.48 -47.42 60.05
N ALA A 439 -4.29 -48.17 58.95
CA ALA A 439 -3.63 -49.47 58.96
C ALA A 439 -2.14 -49.40 59.33
N THR A 440 -1.46 -48.26 59.09
CA THR A 440 -0.02 -48.08 59.35
C THR A 440 0.32 -47.43 60.70
N LYS A 441 -0.68 -47.09 61.56
CA LYS A 441 -0.51 -46.34 62.83
C LYS A 441 0.35 -45.08 62.71
N GLN A 442 0.41 -44.44 61.54
CA GLN A 442 1.17 -43.21 61.35
C GLN A 442 0.42 -42.02 61.97
N ASP A 443 1.15 -41.20 62.72
CA ASP A 443 0.63 -40.01 63.39
C ASP A 443 0.07 -39.01 62.38
N PHE A 444 -1.20 -38.65 62.57
CA PHE A 444 -1.93 -37.73 61.70
C PHE A 444 -1.39 -36.30 61.74
N SER A 445 -0.43 -35.99 62.62
CA SER A 445 0.17 -34.66 62.76
C SER A 445 1.27 -34.37 61.72
N LYS A 446 1.95 -35.37 61.15
CA LYS A 446 3.08 -35.17 60.22
C LYS A 446 2.65 -35.18 58.73
N PRO A 447 3.22 -34.33 57.85
CA PRO A 447 2.96 -34.42 56.41
C PRO A 447 3.54 -35.72 55.84
N GLN A 448 2.89 -36.28 54.81
CA GLN A 448 3.37 -37.48 54.13
C GLN A 448 4.72 -37.18 53.48
N ALA A 449 5.74 -38.00 53.76
CA ALA A 449 7.00 -37.91 53.02
C ALA A 449 6.71 -38.15 51.54
N LYS A 450 7.17 -37.24 50.66
CA LYS A 450 7.11 -37.45 49.21
C LYS A 450 7.80 -38.78 48.89
N PRO A 451 7.19 -39.65 48.06
CA PRO A 451 7.89 -40.84 47.60
C PRO A 451 9.15 -40.40 46.83
N ALA A 452 10.28 -41.01 47.16
CA ALA A 452 11.53 -40.82 46.44
C ALA A 452 11.27 -41.08 44.93
N SER A 453 11.69 -40.16 44.08
CA SER A 453 11.72 -40.39 42.64
C SER A 453 12.63 -41.59 42.37
N ALA A 454 12.05 -42.73 42.01
CA ALA A 454 12.80 -43.79 41.38
C ALA A 454 13.22 -43.28 40.01
N ALA A 455 14.51 -42.97 39.89
CA ALA A 455 15.16 -42.79 38.62
C ALA A 455 15.14 -44.12 37.85
N ALA A 456 14.54 -44.09 36.67
CA ALA A 456 14.90 -44.89 35.51
C ALA A 456 14.55 -44.08 34.26
#